data_AF-A0A537EKU2-F1
#
_entry.id   AF-A0A537EKU2-F1
#
_cell.length_a   1.000
_cell.length_b   1.000
_cell.length_c   1.000
_cell.angle_alpha   90.00
_cell.angle_beta   90.00
_cell.angle_gamma   90.00
#
_symmetry.space_group_name_H-M   'P 1'
#
loop_
_entity.id
_entity.type
_entity.pdbx_description
1 polymer ?
#
loop_
_entity_poly.entity_id
_entity_poly.type
_entity_poly.pdbx_seq_one_letter_code
_entity_poly.pdbx_strand_id
1 'polypeptide(L)'
;MAELKVYLSEKLDKRFRMVAMSVYGYRRGSLSQAAVQAFTKWCEEHEARKTDQQLKDEPSRSNSDPATRAEERPGIVSSAEGEQSGSANPVS
;
A
#
# COMPACT_ATOMS: atom_id res chain seq x y z
N MET A 1 18.63 -11.69 -7.01
CA MET A 1 17.30 -12.32 -6.91
C MET A 1 17.14 -12.88 -5.50
N ALA A 2 15.92 -12.86 -4.96
CA ALA A 2 15.60 -13.51 -3.70
C ALA A 2 15.29 -14.99 -3.93
N GLU A 3 15.49 -15.82 -2.91
CA GLU A 3 15.16 -17.25 -2.92
C GLU A 3 13.97 -17.52 -1.99
N LEU A 4 13.03 -18.34 -2.44
CA LEU A 4 11.88 -18.79 -1.66
C LEU A 4 11.82 -20.32 -1.70
N LYS A 5 11.95 -20.96 -0.54
CA LYS A 5 11.78 -22.41 -0.39
C LYS A 5 10.33 -22.73 -0.08
N VAL A 6 9.69 -23.54 -0.92
CA VAL A 6 8.27 -23.92 -0.79
C VAL A 6 8.14 -25.42 -0.74
N TYR A 7 7.31 -25.92 0.17
CA TYR A 7 6.92 -27.33 0.21
C TYR A 7 5.65 -27.52 -0.61
N LEU A 8 5.68 -28.45 -1.56
CA LEU A 8 4.55 -28.79 -2.41
C LEU A 8 4.16 -30.24 -2.17
N SER A 9 2.88 -30.55 -2.38
CA SER A 9 2.48 -31.95 -2.51
C SER A 9 3.13 -32.57 -3.75
N GLU A 10 3.46 -33.86 -3.67
CA GLU A 10 4.14 -34.57 -4.76
C GLU A 10 3.34 -34.49 -6.09
N LYS A 11 2.00 -34.58 -5.99
CA LYS A 11 1.11 -34.47 -7.15
C LYS A 11 1.20 -33.09 -7.80
N LEU A 12 1.34 -32.02 -7.02
CA LEU A 12 1.45 -30.66 -7.54
C LEU A 12 2.82 -30.41 -8.17
N ASP A 13 3.91 -30.84 -7.52
CA ASP A 13 5.27 -30.71 -8.08
C ASP A 13 5.39 -31.42 -9.44
N LYS A 14 4.93 -32.68 -9.54
CA LYS A 14 4.93 -33.44 -10.79
C LYS A 14 4.18 -32.71 -11.90
N ARG A 15 2.96 -32.23 -11.60
CA ARG A 15 2.14 -31.49 -12.58
C ARG A 15 2.81 -30.19 -13.01
N PHE A 16 3.32 -29.42 -12.05
CA PHE A 16 3.97 -28.15 -12.32
C PHE A 16 5.20 -28.34 -13.21
N ARG A 17 6.05 -29.33 -12.91
CA ARG A 17 7.24 -29.66 -13.72
C ARG A 17 6.86 -30.03 -15.14
N MET A 18 5.90 -30.94 -15.34
CA MET A 18 5.49 -31.34 -16.68
C MET A 18 4.99 -30.17 -17.52
N VAL A 19 4.15 -29.31 -16.93
CA VAL A 19 3.60 -28.13 -17.63
C VAL A 19 4.68 -27.09 -17.90
N ALA A 20 5.55 -26.80 -16.93
CA ALA A 20 6.63 -25.85 -17.12
C ALA A 20 7.58 -26.30 -18.25
N MET A 21 7.88 -27.60 -18.31
CA MET A 21 8.73 -28.17 -19.34
C MET A 21 8.05 -28.24 -20.70
N SER A 22 6.73 -28.44 -20.77
CA SER A 22 6.01 -28.42 -22.05
C SER A 22 5.91 -27.01 -22.64
N VAL A 23 5.77 -25.98 -21.79
CA VAL A 23 5.65 -24.58 -22.23
C VAL A 23 7.00 -23.95 -22.56
N TYR A 24 8.00 -24.11 -21.69
CA TYR A 24 9.30 -23.42 -21.81
C TYR A 24 10.44 -24.33 -22.29
N GLY A 25 10.16 -25.63 -22.48
CA GLY A 25 11.13 -26.62 -22.88
C GLY A 25 11.97 -27.19 -21.73
N TYR A 26 12.86 -28.12 -22.10
CA TYR A 26 13.72 -28.88 -21.19
C TYR A 26 15.06 -28.17 -20.96
N ARG A 27 15.00 -26.88 -20.60
CA ARG A 27 16.20 -26.04 -20.37
C ARG A 27 16.34 -25.68 -18.89
N ARG A 28 17.57 -25.40 -18.47
CA ARG A 28 17.86 -24.87 -17.14
C ARG A 28 17.09 -23.56 -16.95
N GLY A 29 16.32 -23.47 -15.87
CA GLY A 29 15.53 -22.28 -15.53
C GLY A 29 14.07 -22.30 -15.96
N SER A 30 13.59 -23.30 -16.71
CA SER A 30 12.17 -23.38 -17.11
C SER A 30 11.21 -23.38 -15.92
N LEU A 31 11.57 -24.09 -14.84
CA LEU A 31 10.80 -24.11 -13.59
C LEU A 31 10.77 -22.75 -12.91
N SER A 32 11.92 -22.07 -12.81
CA SER A 32 12.02 -20.75 -12.21
C SER A 32 11.20 -19.73 -13.01
N GLN A 33 11.26 -19.79 -14.34
CA GLN A 33 10.48 -18.90 -15.21
C GLN A 33 8.98 -19.13 -15.06
N ALA A 34 8.53 -20.39 -15.04
CA ALA A 34 7.13 -20.74 -14.78
C ALA A 34 6.68 -20.27 -13.38
N ALA A 35 7.55 -20.38 -12.36
CA ALA A 35 7.23 -20.00 -11.00
C ALA A 35 7.08 -18.48 -10.88
N VAL A 36 7.99 -17.70 -11.49
CA VAL A 36 7.88 -16.24 -11.54
C VAL A 36 6.56 -15.83 -12.19
N GLN A 37 6.22 -16.40 -13.35
CA GLN A 37 4.96 -16.09 -14.02
C GLN A 37 3.73 -16.41 -13.15
N ALA A 38 3.73 -17.58 -12.49
CA ALA A 38 2.64 -17.99 -11.62
C ALA A 38 2.49 -17.07 -10.41
N PHE A 39 3.60 -16.68 -9.77
CA PHE A 39 3.58 -15.77 -8.62
C PHE A 39 3.16 -14.36 -9.01
N THR A 40 3.65 -13.84 -10.14
CA THR A 40 3.22 -12.53 -10.67
C THR A 40 1.71 -12.51 -10.87
N LYS A 41 1.17 -13.50 -11.58
CA LYS A 41 -0.26 -13.59 -11.83
C LYS A 41 -1.08 -13.75 -10.55
N TRP A 42 -0.61 -14.55 -9.60
CA TRP A 42 -1.26 -14.70 -8.30
C TRP A 42 -1.32 -13.37 -7.52
N CYS A 43 -0.22 -12.61 -7.49
CA CYS A 43 -0.21 -11.30 -6.84
C CYS A 43 -1.18 -10.33 -7.53
N GLU A 44 -1.12 -10.21 -8.85
CA GLU A 44 -2.01 -9.33 -9.63
C GLU A 44 -3.49 -9.64 -9.38
N GLU A 45 -3.87 -10.92 -9.41
CA GLU A 45 -5.25 -11.36 -9.18
C GLU A 45 -5.76 -11.05 -7.78
N HIS A 46 -4.88 -11.06 -6.77
CA HIS A 46 -5.25 -10.86 -5.37
C HIS A 46 -5.10 -9.41 -4.89
N GLU A 47 -4.24 -8.62 -5.52
CA GLU A 47 -4.14 -7.19 -5.29
C GLU A 47 -5.34 -6.46 -5.89
N ALA A 48 -5.74 -6.78 -7.11
CA ALA A 48 -6.92 -6.19 -7.75
C ALA A 48 -8.20 -6.41 -6.92
N ARG A 49 -8.37 -7.61 -6.35
CA ARG A 49 -9.52 -7.94 -5.48
C ARG A 49 -9.54 -7.15 -4.17
N LYS A 50 -8.39 -6.76 -3.63
CA LYS A 50 -8.33 -5.94 -2.40
C LYS A 50 -8.82 -4.52 -2.68
N THR A 51 -8.52 -3.97 -3.85
CA THR A 51 -9.00 -2.65 -4.28
C THR A 51 -10.52 -2.65 -4.46
N ASP A 52 -11.09 -3.70 -5.07
CA ASP A 52 -12.54 -3.84 -5.22
C ASP A 52 -13.27 -4.03 -3.88
N GLN A 53 -12.64 -4.71 -2.92
CA GLN A 53 -13.20 -4.88 -1.58
C GLN A 53 -13.17 -3.57 -0.77
N GLN A 54 -12.13 -2.75 -0.94
CA GLN A 54 -12.01 -1.48 -0.22
C GLN A 54 -13.03 -0.41 -0.67
N LEU A 55 -13.50 -0.46 -1.92
CA LEU A 55 -14.53 0.45 -2.43
C LEU A 55 -15.94 0.18 -1.86
N LYS A 56 -16.18 -1.01 -1.29
CA LYS A 56 -17.47 -1.35 -0.67
C LYS A 56 -17.59 -0.93 0.80
N ASP A 57 -16.48 -0.56 1.43
CA ASP A 57 -16.44 -0.22 2.86
C ASP A 57 -16.48 1.30 3.13
N GLU A 58 -16.68 2.16 2.13
CA GLU A 58 -16.90 3.61 2.36
C GLU A 58 -18.33 3.85 2.87
N PRO A 59 -18.53 4.22 4.16
CA PRO A 59 -19.86 4.54 4.65
C PRO A 59 -20.28 5.86 4.04
N SER A 60 -21.39 5.85 3.32
CA SER A 60 -22.07 7.04 2.82
C SER A 60 -22.28 8.06 3.94
N ARG A 61 -21.33 8.96 4.17
CA ARG A 61 -21.57 10.23 4.86
C ARG A 61 -22.07 11.19 3.82
N SER A 62 -23.38 11.03 3.58
CA SER A 62 -24.23 11.94 2.85
C SER A 62 -23.87 13.38 3.20
N ASN A 63 -23.44 14.10 2.18
CA ASN A 63 -23.25 15.54 2.22
C ASN A 63 -24.61 16.19 2.45
N SER A 64 -24.85 16.72 3.65
CA SER A 64 -26.01 17.57 3.94
C SER A 64 -25.52 18.98 4.24
N ASP A 65 -25.43 19.73 3.14
CA ASP A 65 -25.60 21.17 2.87
C ASP A 65 -25.12 22.28 3.85
N PRO A 66 -24.67 23.44 3.30
CA PRO A 66 -24.13 24.58 4.02
C PRO A 66 -25.17 25.67 4.32
N ALA A 67 -24.73 26.64 5.15
CA ALA A 67 -25.23 28.01 5.28
C ALA A 67 -26.43 28.32 6.21
N THR A 68 -26.12 29.01 7.31
CA THR A 68 -26.78 30.26 7.80
C THR A 68 -25.86 30.89 8.86
N ARG A 69 -25.07 31.93 8.56
CA ARG A 69 -25.39 33.38 8.62
C ARG A 69 -25.76 33.92 10.01
N ALA A 70 -24.83 34.67 10.62
CA ALA A 70 -25.01 35.98 11.30
C ALA A 70 -23.72 36.24 12.14
N GLU A 71 -22.85 37.17 11.71
CA GLU A 71 -22.62 38.49 12.36
C GLU A 71 -22.30 38.36 13.86
N GLU A 72 -21.08 38.67 14.33
CA GLU A 72 -20.71 40.05 14.65
C GLU A 72 -19.17 40.21 14.77
N ARG A 73 -18.60 41.21 14.10
CA ARG A 73 -17.30 41.84 14.44
C ARG A 73 -17.60 42.89 15.53
N PRO A 74 -16.70 43.22 16.47
CA PRO A 74 -15.60 44.13 16.12
C PRO A 74 -14.33 44.15 17.03
N GLY A 75 -13.31 44.88 16.56
CA GLY A 75 -12.19 45.45 17.35
C GLY A 75 -11.05 44.46 17.61
N ILE A 76 -9.76 44.81 17.61
CA ILE A 76 -9.03 46.07 17.60
C ILE A 76 -7.59 45.67 17.23
N VAL A 77 -6.91 46.56 16.52
CA VAL A 77 -5.53 46.43 16.03
C VAL A 77 -4.50 46.68 17.16
N SER A 78 -3.33 46.07 17.00
CA SER A 78 -2.00 46.58 17.37
C SER A 78 -1.47 46.59 18.80
N SER A 79 -0.20 46.15 18.88
CA SER A 79 0.90 46.69 19.71
C SER A 79 0.87 46.36 21.20
N ALA A 80 1.97 46.22 21.93
CA ALA A 80 3.39 45.95 21.71
C ALA A 80 3.98 45.73 23.13
N GLU A 81 5.18 45.15 23.19
CA GLU A 81 6.16 45.26 24.29
C GLU A 81 5.92 44.50 25.61
N GLY A 82 7.00 43.87 26.08
CA GLY A 82 7.06 43.10 27.32
C GLY A 82 8.34 42.26 27.40
N GLU A 83 9.41 42.90 27.84
CA GLU A 83 10.81 42.50 27.84
C GLU A 83 11.22 41.31 28.75
N GLN A 84 12.34 40.69 28.32
CA GLN A 84 13.52 40.29 29.11
C GLN A 84 13.63 38.93 29.85
N SER A 85 14.84 38.37 29.65
CA SER A 85 15.64 37.46 30.50
C SER A 85 15.25 35.97 30.54
N GLY A 86 16.14 35.00 30.33
CA GLY A 86 17.58 35.01 30.09
C GLY A 86 18.15 33.58 30.14
N SER A 87 19.44 33.47 29.80
CA SER A 87 20.38 32.38 30.16
C SER A 87 20.38 31.06 29.37
N ALA A 88 21.22 31.07 28.32
CA ALA A 88 22.33 30.14 28.01
C ALA A 88 22.27 28.66 28.43
N ASN A 89 22.56 27.78 27.46
CA ASN A 89 23.66 26.81 27.56
C ASN A 89 24.11 26.34 26.15
N PRO A 90 25.43 26.26 25.86
CA PRO A 90 25.94 25.81 24.57
C PRO A 90 26.15 24.29 24.51
N VAL A 91 26.11 23.81 23.27
CA VAL A 91 26.40 22.45 22.84
C VAL A 91 27.91 22.14 22.93
N SER A 92 28.25 20.90 23.26
CA SER A 92 29.42 20.17 22.76
C SER A 92 29.14 18.68 22.86
#